data_AF-A0AA35W6X4-F1
#
_entry.id   AF-A0AA35W6X4-F1
#
_cell.length_a   1.000
_cell.length_b   1.000
_cell.length_c   1.000
_cell.angle_alpha   90.00
_cell.angle_beta   90.00
_cell.angle_gamma   90.00
#
_symmetry.space_group_name_H-M   'P 1'
#
loop_
_entity.id
_entity.type
_entity.pdbx_description
1 polymer ?
#
loop_
_entity_poly.entity_id
_entity_poly.type
_entity_poly.pdbx_seq_one_letter_code
_entity_poly.pdbx_strand_id
1 'polypeptide(L)'
;MNVPLRMAETTAVADTRTVSFQWIKAADSCEEAWKEHTSSDEATSLAAHSHSLAMKKRRGEEGGGSYITNWASVPAVVSFGLAAGAAFMKHQGSGKQVSREHREKVSEIASTAYSEIIKEAKQHSAQQQGKHNPDVVMHIWDCGGQPVFLDILAAFLTPRTMFLLLFDASSNLEEMYKEKWHHHGKPIMGREQNITHLQLLIQWLQLIHSSLIEKKEHLPLQASLSSDIIPKFPRAMLVGSRKDQITPEEVEGVKSQLQSACDYASFSKIIVDKLLVDNTKAGKGKEEDPGYKKIRENINEFAKSLVVNTPLAWVTFRQVLQKVAEDKPILLYSEVVFIAEQCKIPTEVVPSVLQFYHQLGALLHYANVPSLATTIIVEPQWLINQLRLLLMPDWFGHRPDHLKLFWKWFEERGVVVEELYQEIWKDCELEGGPQALVDVLLHFDLATEINECPYDMKSSRGRKYFMPCVLKVKPKSESTENSEPPQFKPVREAATLYICFSTGYVPPGFFVRLVAHMSNREGYTPLLDTREVYRNSILFKCRDIDRIIVSESLESISVRFFRVAERNRHNIRFAESCILLQRELVSMCKNVRDWMPCVTVNWHFHAHVHKVLPGTS
;
A
#
# COMPACT_ATOMS: atom_id res chain seq x y z
N MET A 1 -0.31 -47.94 0.81
CA MET A 1 -1.28 -47.72 -0.28
C MET A 1 -2.56 -47.16 0.32
N ASN A 2 -2.79 -45.86 0.17
CA ASN A 2 -4.11 -45.22 0.12
C ASN A 2 -3.86 -43.72 -0.12
N VAL A 3 -4.05 -43.31 -1.38
CA VAL A 3 -4.03 -41.93 -1.84
C VAL A 3 -5.48 -41.45 -1.80
N PRO A 4 -5.81 -40.29 -1.19
CA PRO A 4 -7.10 -39.68 -1.43
C PRO A 4 -7.04 -38.89 -2.74
N LEU A 5 -7.85 -39.33 -3.71
CA LEU A 5 -8.19 -38.59 -4.93
C LEU A 5 -8.83 -37.24 -4.55
N ARG A 6 -8.15 -36.13 -4.83
CA ARG A 6 -8.81 -34.82 -4.97
C ARG A 6 -9.48 -34.77 -6.34
N MET A 7 -10.81 -34.66 -6.35
CA MET A 7 -11.54 -34.30 -7.57
C MET A 7 -11.08 -32.91 -8.01
N ALA A 8 -10.68 -32.81 -9.28
CA ALA A 8 -10.46 -31.56 -9.96
C ALA A 8 -11.84 -30.91 -10.23
N GLU A 9 -12.25 -29.96 -9.39
CA GLU A 9 -13.31 -29.03 -9.76
C GLU A 9 -12.75 -28.06 -10.79
N THR A 10 -13.14 -28.28 -12.05
CA THR A 10 -12.96 -27.33 -13.13
C THR A 10 -13.90 -26.15 -12.87
N THR A 11 -13.36 -25.06 -12.33
CA THR A 11 -14.08 -23.78 -12.24
C THR A 11 -14.23 -23.21 -13.64
N ALA A 12 -15.37 -23.49 -14.28
CA ALA A 12 -15.79 -22.77 -15.46
C ALA A 12 -16.03 -21.31 -15.07
N VAL A 13 -15.24 -20.39 -15.63
CA VAL A 13 -15.45 -18.94 -15.51
C VAL A 13 -16.79 -18.61 -16.17
N ALA A 14 -17.85 -18.48 -15.39
CA ALA A 14 -19.12 -17.98 -15.88
C ALA A 14 -18.96 -16.51 -16.26
N ASP A 15 -19.40 -16.15 -17.47
CA ASP A 15 -19.36 -14.78 -17.98
C ASP A 15 -20.08 -13.81 -17.01
N THR A 16 -19.51 -12.62 -16.81
CA THR A 16 -20.01 -11.59 -15.86
C THR A 16 -21.45 -11.20 -16.14
N ARG A 17 -21.89 -11.28 -17.40
CA ARG A 17 -23.29 -11.08 -17.79
C ARG A 17 -24.21 -12.15 -17.22
N THR A 18 -23.84 -13.42 -17.32
CA THR A 18 -24.65 -14.56 -16.87
C THR A 18 -24.83 -14.56 -15.35
N VAL A 19 -23.80 -14.20 -14.60
CA VAL A 19 -23.86 -14.09 -13.14
C VAL A 19 -24.67 -12.86 -12.69
N SER A 20 -24.56 -11.74 -13.41
CA SER A 20 -25.42 -10.56 -13.16
C SER A 20 -26.90 -10.88 -13.35
N PHE A 21 -27.25 -11.70 -14.36
CA PHE A 21 -28.62 -12.18 -14.59
C PHE A 21 -29.12 -13.12 -13.49
N GLN A 22 -28.26 -13.96 -12.91
CA GLN A 22 -28.63 -14.83 -11.78
C GLN A 22 -28.83 -14.04 -10.48
N TRP A 23 -28.06 -12.97 -10.26
CA TRP A 23 -28.25 -12.07 -9.13
C TRP A 23 -29.53 -11.25 -9.25
N ILE A 24 -29.85 -10.78 -10.46
CA ILE A 24 -31.17 -10.19 -10.79
C ILE A 24 -32.27 -11.20 -10.48
N LYS A 25 -32.16 -12.44 -10.95
CA LYS A 25 -33.16 -13.48 -10.63
C LYS A 25 -33.25 -13.84 -9.15
N ALA A 26 -32.17 -13.78 -8.38
CA ALA A 26 -32.23 -14.03 -6.93
C ALA A 26 -32.87 -12.85 -6.17
N ALA A 27 -32.57 -11.62 -6.59
CA ALA A 27 -33.22 -10.42 -6.08
C ALA A 27 -34.71 -10.37 -6.47
N ASP A 28 -35.04 -10.75 -7.70
CA ASP A 28 -36.39 -10.81 -8.26
C ASP A 28 -37.17 -12.04 -7.75
N SER A 29 -36.53 -13.19 -7.50
CA SER A 29 -37.17 -14.39 -6.91
C SER A 29 -37.57 -14.14 -5.45
N CYS A 30 -36.79 -13.35 -4.71
CA CYS A 30 -37.22 -12.79 -3.44
C CYS A 30 -38.40 -11.81 -3.58
N GLU A 31 -38.55 -11.15 -4.74
CA GLU A 31 -39.68 -10.27 -5.07
C GLU A 31 -40.94 -11.07 -5.47
N GLU A 32 -40.80 -12.19 -6.17
CA GLU A 32 -41.90 -13.07 -6.60
C GLU A 32 -42.45 -13.93 -5.44
N ALA A 33 -41.61 -14.39 -4.53
CA ALA A 33 -42.04 -15.15 -3.34
C ALA A 33 -42.95 -14.35 -2.40
N TRP A 34 -43.04 -13.03 -2.57
CA TRP A 34 -43.96 -12.15 -1.83
C TRP A 34 -45.20 -11.73 -2.64
N LYS A 35 -45.22 -11.97 -3.96
CA LYS A 35 -46.40 -11.72 -4.80
C LYS A 35 -47.46 -12.81 -4.71
N GLU A 36 -47.17 -13.96 -4.11
CA GLU A 36 -48.18 -15.00 -3.81
C GLU A 36 -49.21 -14.58 -2.73
N HIS A 37 -49.10 -13.37 -2.16
CA HIS A 37 -50.15 -12.76 -1.32
C HIS A 37 -50.60 -11.39 -1.83
N THR A 38 -50.92 -11.28 -3.12
CA THR A 38 -51.90 -10.30 -3.62
C THR A 38 -52.44 -10.78 -4.96
N SER A 39 -53.75 -10.95 -5.04
CA SER A 39 -54.49 -11.35 -6.25
C SER A 39 -54.34 -10.36 -7.40
N SER A 40 -54.52 -10.90 -8.60
CA SER A 40 -54.59 -10.36 -9.98
C SER A 40 -54.93 -8.86 -10.15
N ASP A 41 -54.46 -8.14 -11.18
CA ASP A 41 -54.56 -8.46 -12.60
C ASP A 41 -53.62 -7.60 -13.49
N GLU A 42 -53.45 -8.11 -14.71
CA GLU A 42 -53.06 -7.44 -15.97
C GLU A 42 -51.58 -7.09 -16.26
N ALA A 43 -51.03 -7.92 -17.16
CA ALA A 43 -49.84 -7.70 -17.96
C ALA A 43 -50.21 -7.11 -19.33
N THR A 44 -49.44 -6.16 -19.86
CA THR A 44 -48.77 -6.29 -21.18
C THR A 44 -47.90 -5.07 -21.55
N SER A 45 -46.85 -5.38 -22.31
CA SER A 45 -46.16 -4.55 -23.32
C SER A 45 -44.99 -3.67 -22.87
N LEU A 46 -43.74 -4.11 -23.12
CA LEU A 46 -42.95 -3.70 -24.30
C LEU A 46 -41.52 -4.27 -24.22
N ALA A 47 -41.21 -5.21 -25.11
CA ALA A 47 -39.85 -5.63 -25.43
C ALA A 47 -39.70 -5.64 -26.96
N ALA A 48 -39.11 -4.59 -27.53
CA ALA A 48 -38.48 -4.58 -28.85
C ALA A 48 -37.84 -3.20 -29.12
N HIS A 49 -36.51 -3.10 -29.05
CA HIS A 49 -35.58 -2.13 -29.69
C HIS A 49 -34.32 -2.06 -28.80
N SER A 50 -33.07 -2.30 -29.22
CA SER A 50 -32.48 -2.48 -30.54
C SER A 50 -31.10 -3.10 -30.38
N HIS A 51 -30.87 -4.23 -31.04
CA HIS A 51 -29.54 -4.72 -31.42
C HIS A 51 -29.29 -4.22 -32.85
N SER A 52 -28.56 -3.12 -33.02
CA SER A 52 -27.94 -2.75 -34.31
C SER A 52 -27.00 -1.57 -34.11
N LEU A 53 -25.69 -1.84 -34.16
CA LEU A 53 -24.65 -1.12 -34.91
C LEU A 53 -23.29 -1.36 -34.25
N ALA A 54 -22.62 -2.40 -34.74
CA ALA A 54 -21.16 -2.45 -34.79
C ALA A 54 -20.72 -2.12 -36.23
N MET A 55 -19.50 -1.61 -36.36
CA MET A 55 -18.70 -1.47 -37.60
C MET A 55 -18.88 -0.19 -38.44
N LYS A 56 -17.97 0.79 -38.23
CA LYS A 56 -17.17 1.43 -39.31
C LYS A 56 -16.21 2.50 -38.77
N LYS A 57 -14.90 2.21 -38.74
CA LYS A 57 -13.82 2.96 -39.44
C LYS A 57 -12.42 2.55 -38.94
N ARG A 58 -11.62 2.00 -39.86
CA ARG A 58 -10.15 1.92 -39.84
C ARG A 58 -9.63 2.29 -41.24
N ARG A 59 -8.35 2.70 -41.30
CA ARG A 59 -7.47 3.13 -42.43
C ARG A 59 -7.31 4.65 -42.55
N GLY A 60 -6.13 5.24 -42.77
CA GLY A 60 -4.70 4.83 -42.88
C GLY A 60 -3.84 6.04 -42.40
N GLU A 61 -2.51 6.17 -42.47
CA GLU A 61 -1.43 5.63 -43.30
C GLU A 61 -0.06 5.80 -42.58
N GLU A 62 0.98 5.16 -43.12
CA GLU A 62 2.37 5.04 -42.65
C GLU A 62 3.37 6.03 -43.32
N GLY A 63 4.54 6.16 -42.70
CA GLY A 63 5.85 6.51 -43.32
C GLY A 63 6.51 7.77 -42.73
N GLY A 64 7.78 7.82 -42.29
CA GLY A 64 8.91 6.89 -42.18
C GLY A 64 10.14 7.68 -41.66
N GLY A 65 11.16 7.02 -41.10
CA GLY A 65 12.48 7.63 -40.80
C GLY A 65 13.16 7.16 -39.51
N SER A 66 14.22 6.36 -39.67
CA SER A 66 15.04 5.70 -38.64
C SER A 66 16.10 6.61 -38.01
N TYR A 67 16.24 6.56 -36.67
CA TYR A 67 17.55 6.61 -36.00
C TYR A 67 17.51 5.73 -34.73
N ILE A 68 18.49 4.83 -34.63
CA ILE A 68 18.61 3.77 -33.61
C ILE A 68 19.27 4.34 -32.35
N THR A 69 18.58 4.29 -31.20
CA THR A 69 19.20 4.37 -29.86
C THR A 69 18.54 3.35 -28.93
N ASN A 70 19.31 2.32 -28.55
CA ASN A 70 18.91 1.23 -27.66
C ASN A 70 18.81 1.69 -26.19
N TRP A 71 17.65 2.22 -25.79
CA TRP A 71 17.21 2.29 -24.38
C TRP A 71 15.67 2.23 -24.37
N ALA A 72 15.10 1.02 -24.45
CA ALA A 72 13.66 0.83 -24.45
C ALA A 72 13.25 -0.33 -23.52
N SER A 73 12.89 0.05 -22.30
CA SER A 73 11.91 -0.67 -21.47
C SER A 73 11.53 0.23 -20.28
N VAL A 74 10.61 1.16 -20.51
CA VAL A 74 9.94 1.98 -19.48
C VAL A 74 8.42 1.87 -19.76
N PRO A 75 7.56 1.52 -18.78
CA PRO A 75 6.12 1.35 -19.03
C PRO A 75 5.39 2.64 -19.39
N ALA A 76 4.29 2.52 -20.16
CA ALA A 76 3.55 3.63 -20.77
C ALA A 76 2.84 4.59 -19.78
N VAL A 77 2.68 4.22 -18.50
CA VAL A 77 2.18 5.12 -17.44
C VAL A 77 3.20 6.25 -17.15
N VAL A 78 4.47 6.04 -17.51
CA VAL A 78 5.57 7.00 -17.32
C VAL A 78 5.66 8.02 -18.47
N SER A 79 5.05 7.75 -19.63
CA SER A 79 5.16 8.62 -20.81
C SER A 79 4.29 9.88 -20.72
N PHE A 80 3.24 9.89 -19.89
CA PHE A 80 2.47 11.11 -19.60
C PHE A 80 3.25 12.08 -18.69
N GLY A 81 4.21 11.60 -17.89
CA GLY A 81 4.99 12.42 -16.95
C GLY A 81 6.04 13.31 -17.62
N LEU A 82 6.62 12.89 -18.75
CA LEU A 82 7.59 13.69 -19.51
C LEU A 82 6.96 14.94 -20.15
N ALA A 83 5.71 14.84 -20.62
CA ALA A 83 4.98 15.97 -21.21
C ALA A 83 4.45 16.95 -20.14
N ALA A 84 4.01 16.43 -18.98
CA ALA A 84 3.54 17.25 -17.86
C ALA A 84 4.69 18.02 -17.17
N GLY A 85 5.88 17.41 -17.04
CA GLY A 85 7.07 18.07 -16.51
C GLY A 85 7.57 19.22 -17.37
N ALA A 86 7.47 19.11 -18.70
CA ALA A 86 7.81 20.20 -19.62
C ALA A 86 6.76 21.34 -19.61
N ALA A 87 5.48 21.02 -19.39
CA ALA A 87 4.42 22.01 -19.25
C ALA A 87 4.49 22.80 -17.92
N PHE A 88 4.96 22.15 -16.84
CA PHE A 88 5.17 22.78 -15.53
C PHE A 88 6.27 23.86 -15.55
N MET A 89 7.26 23.76 -16.44
CA MET A 89 8.34 24.76 -16.58
C MET A 89 7.87 26.16 -17.00
N LYS A 90 6.60 26.36 -17.40
CA LYS A 90 6.05 27.66 -17.79
C LYS A 90 5.32 28.43 -16.68
N HIS A 91 5.11 27.85 -15.50
CA HIS A 91 4.44 28.53 -14.39
C HIS A 91 5.28 28.47 -13.10
N GLN A 92 6.43 29.17 -13.10
CA GLN A 92 7.06 29.61 -11.85
C GLN A 92 6.85 31.12 -11.69
N GLY A 93 5.98 31.47 -10.75
CA GLY A 93 5.67 32.84 -10.43
C GLY A 93 4.83 32.98 -9.17
N SER A 94 5.17 32.27 -8.09
CA SER A 94 4.87 32.66 -6.69
C SER A 94 5.23 31.53 -5.69
N GLY A 95 6.51 31.29 -5.46
CA GLY A 95 6.96 30.61 -4.24
C GLY A 95 7.39 31.68 -3.25
N LYS A 96 6.72 31.79 -2.11
CA LYS A 96 7.13 32.72 -1.04
C LYS A 96 8.56 32.41 -0.62
N GLN A 97 9.33 33.49 -0.52
CA GLN A 97 10.72 33.62 -0.14
C GLN A 97 11.16 32.66 0.97
N VAL A 98 11.66 31.48 0.58
CA VAL A 98 12.62 30.70 1.38
C VAL A 98 13.74 31.66 1.74
N SER A 99 14.02 31.86 3.04
CA SER A 99 14.93 32.92 3.45
C SER A 99 16.29 32.72 2.76
N ARG A 100 16.82 33.80 2.19
CA ARG A 100 18.08 33.84 1.44
C ARG A 100 19.23 33.16 2.21
N GLU A 101 19.23 33.33 3.53
CA GLU A 101 20.17 32.75 4.49
C GLU A 101 20.16 31.22 4.50
N HIS A 102 19.00 30.56 4.38
CA HIS A 102 18.93 29.10 4.30
C HIS A 102 19.54 28.55 3.02
N ARG A 103 19.30 29.21 1.88
CA ARG A 103 19.91 28.82 0.59
C ARG A 103 21.43 29.01 0.61
N GLU A 104 21.90 30.08 1.22
CA GLU A 104 23.32 30.36 1.40
C GLU A 104 24.00 29.27 2.25
N LYS A 105 23.36 28.82 3.34
CA LYS A 105 23.87 27.71 4.18
C LYS A 105 23.96 26.38 3.43
N VAL A 106 22.91 25.98 2.72
CA VAL A 106 22.93 24.72 1.91
C VAL A 106 24.00 24.80 0.83
N SER A 107 24.16 25.97 0.19
CA SER A 107 25.21 26.20 -0.79
C SER A 107 26.61 26.03 -0.20
N GLU A 108 26.87 26.61 0.98
CA GLU A 108 28.17 26.52 1.65
C GLU A 108 28.54 25.08 2.01
N ILE A 109 27.58 24.34 2.60
CA ILE A 109 27.77 22.92 2.95
C ILE A 109 28.05 22.11 1.68
N ALA A 110 27.26 22.30 0.63
CA ALA A 110 27.41 21.55 -0.61
C ALA A 110 28.75 21.84 -1.32
N SER A 111 29.17 23.11 -1.39
CA SER A 111 30.45 23.49 -1.98
C SER A 111 31.63 22.93 -1.19
N THR A 112 31.56 22.99 0.15
CA THR A 112 32.60 22.43 1.03
C THR A 112 32.69 20.92 0.84
N ALA A 113 31.57 20.21 0.95
CA ALA A 113 31.49 18.76 0.76
C ALA A 113 32.02 18.32 -0.61
N TYR A 114 31.62 19.01 -1.69
CA TYR A 114 32.12 18.71 -3.04
C TYR A 114 33.64 18.86 -3.12
N SER A 115 34.20 19.94 -2.56
CA SER A 115 35.64 20.19 -2.58
C SER A 115 36.44 19.13 -1.81
N GLU A 116 35.93 18.68 -0.66
CA GLU A 116 36.53 17.65 0.17
C GLU A 116 36.51 16.30 -0.54
N ILE A 117 35.35 15.88 -1.08
CA ILE A 117 35.19 14.63 -1.82
C ILE A 117 36.16 14.57 -3.01
N ILE A 118 36.29 15.65 -3.79
CA ILE A 118 37.21 15.69 -4.93
C ILE A 118 38.67 15.67 -4.47
N LYS A 119 39.00 16.32 -3.36
CA LYS A 119 40.35 16.30 -2.79
C LYS A 119 40.74 14.89 -2.32
N GLU A 120 39.86 14.22 -1.57
CA GLU A 120 40.04 12.83 -1.13
C GLU A 120 40.21 11.89 -2.32
N ALA A 121 39.32 11.98 -3.32
CA ALA A 121 39.40 11.15 -4.52
C ALA A 121 40.74 11.30 -5.25
N LYS A 122 41.27 12.54 -5.36
CA LYS A 122 42.59 12.80 -5.95
C LYS A 122 43.73 12.18 -5.13
N GLN A 123 43.68 12.32 -3.80
CA GLN A 123 44.69 11.74 -2.90
C GLN A 123 44.72 10.20 -2.98
N HIS A 124 43.55 9.56 -2.97
CA HIS A 124 43.43 8.10 -3.12
C HIS A 124 43.89 7.63 -4.50
N SER A 125 43.57 8.36 -5.58
CA SER A 125 44.02 8.02 -6.93
C SER A 125 45.55 8.07 -7.09
N ALA A 126 46.24 8.93 -6.32
CA ALA A 126 47.69 9.03 -6.33
C ALA A 126 48.38 7.88 -5.57
N GLN A 127 47.65 7.13 -4.73
CA GLN A 127 48.19 6.09 -3.86
C GLN A 127 47.85 4.66 -4.29
N GLN A 128 46.93 4.46 -5.24
CA GLN A 128 46.44 3.12 -5.60
C GLN A 128 46.73 2.74 -7.06
N GLN A 129 47.51 1.67 -7.27
CA GLN A 129 47.66 0.95 -8.53
C GLN A 129 47.04 -0.45 -8.40
N GLY A 130 45.83 -0.66 -8.94
CA GLY A 130 45.19 -1.98 -8.96
C GLY A 130 43.70 -1.95 -9.35
N LYS A 131 43.19 -3.04 -9.94
CA LYS A 131 41.74 -3.27 -10.15
C LYS A 131 41.10 -3.64 -8.80
N HIS A 132 40.36 -2.72 -8.20
CA HIS A 132 39.51 -3.02 -7.05
C HIS A 132 38.16 -3.58 -7.50
N ASN A 133 37.61 -4.52 -6.72
CA ASN A 133 36.19 -4.83 -6.82
C ASN A 133 35.39 -3.60 -6.36
N PRO A 134 34.25 -3.29 -6.97
CA PRO A 134 33.42 -2.17 -6.54
C PRO A 134 32.95 -2.40 -5.11
N ASP A 135 33.11 -1.39 -4.25
CA ASP A 135 32.57 -1.40 -2.90
C ASP A 135 31.03 -1.35 -2.95
N VAL A 136 30.38 -2.16 -2.11
CA VAL A 136 28.93 -2.18 -2.00
C VAL A 136 28.48 -1.14 -0.99
N VAL A 137 27.77 -0.12 -1.45
CA VAL A 137 27.08 0.84 -0.58
C VAL A 137 25.67 0.33 -0.31
N MET A 138 25.30 0.23 0.96
CA MET A 138 23.98 -0.22 1.39
C MET A 138 23.26 0.91 2.12
N HIS A 139 21.97 1.08 1.80
CA HIS A 139 21.06 1.93 2.56
C HIS A 139 20.08 1.02 3.30
N ILE A 140 20.07 1.11 4.62
CA ILE A 140 19.23 0.26 5.48
C ILE A 140 18.11 1.13 6.03
N TRP A 141 16.87 0.71 5.78
CA TRP A 141 15.69 1.33 6.34
C TRP A 141 15.16 0.44 7.47
N ASP A 142 14.94 1.02 8.64
CA ASP A 142 14.18 0.37 9.69
C ASP A 142 12.76 0.93 9.68
N CYS A 143 11.85 0.17 9.05
CA CYS A 143 10.45 0.56 8.91
C CYS A 143 9.58 0.19 10.11
N GLY A 144 10.10 -0.60 11.08
CA GLY A 144 9.28 -1.26 12.09
C GLY A 144 8.47 -2.43 11.51
N GLY A 145 8.20 -3.44 12.35
CA GLY A 145 7.49 -4.67 11.96
C GLY A 145 5.99 -4.67 12.30
N GLN A 146 5.45 -3.56 12.82
CA GLN A 146 4.10 -3.50 13.37
C GLN A 146 3.03 -3.53 12.25
N PRO A 147 1.87 -4.19 12.47
CA PRO A 147 0.84 -4.34 11.43
C PRO A 147 0.31 -3.02 10.85
N VAL A 148 0.29 -1.92 11.62
CA VAL A 148 -0.17 -0.60 11.15
C VAL A 148 0.65 -0.08 9.95
N PHE A 149 1.92 -0.49 9.84
CA PHE A 149 2.79 -0.08 8.74
C PHE A 149 2.49 -0.82 7.44
N LEU A 150 1.83 -1.98 7.47
CA LEU A 150 1.52 -2.76 6.26
C LEU A 150 0.70 -1.95 5.26
N ASP A 151 -0.24 -1.15 5.75
CA ASP A 151 -1.15 -0.38 4.88
C ASP A 151 -0.44 0.81 4.24
N ILE A 152 0.50 1.41 4.97
CA ILE A 152 1.10 2.72 4.70
C ILE A 152 2.38 2.57 3.89
N LEU A 153 3.23 1.60 4.22
CA LEU A 153 4.54 1.46 3.58
C LEU A 153 4.46 1.14 2.10
N ALA A 154 3.37 0.52 1.61
CA ALA A 154 3.14 0.31 0.18
C ALA A 154 3.47 1.56 -0.67
N ALA A 155 3.15 2.75 -0.15
CA ALA A 155 3.39 4.03 -0.82
C ALA A 155 4.87 4.47 -0.90
N PHE A 156 5.71 3.92 -0.03
CA PHE A 156 7.09 4.37 0.21
C PHE A 156 8.14 3.32 -0.18
N LEU A 157 7.73 2.08 -0.39
CA LEU A 157 8.63 1.01 -0.82
C LEU A 157 9.09 1.19 -2.27
N THR A 158 10.32 0.78 -2.55
CA THR A 158 10.94 0.90 -3.87
C THR A 158 11.29 -0.48 -4.43
N PRO A 159 11.19 -0.69 -5.75
CA PRO A 159 11.31 -2.02 -6.34
C PRO A 159 12.74 -2.58 -6.28
N ARG A 160 13.79 -1.75 -6.34
CA ARG A 160 15.20 -2.20 -6.33
C ARG A 160 15.74 -2.42 -4.91
N THR A 161 14.95 -3.07 -4.07
CA THR A 161 15.23 -3.26 -2.65
C THR A 161 15.28 -4.74 -2.28
N MET A 162 16.18 -5.08 -1.37
CA MET A 162 16.18 -6.38 -0.68
C MET A 162 15.56 -6.20 0.70
N PHE A 163 14.54 -6.99 0.98
CA PHE A 163 13.79 -6.99 2.23
C PHE A 163 14.28 -8.10 3.14
N LEU A 164 14.63 -7.75 4.39
CA LEU A 164 14.97 -8.73 5.42
C LEU A 164 13.83 -8.73 6.44
N LEU A 165 13.00 -9.78 6.40
CA LEU A 165 11.92 -9.98 7.34
C LEU A 165 12.44 -10.75 8.55
N LEU A 166 12.65 -10.03 9.64
CA LEU A 166 13.19 -10.56 10.88
C LEU A 166 12.07 -11.11 11.77
N PHE A 167 12.27 -12.29 12.35
CA PHE A 167 11.36 -12.84 13.35
C PHE A 167 12.13 -13.59 14.46
N ASP A 168 11.43 -13.89 15.54
CA ASP A 168 11.96 -14.70 16.63
C ASP A 168 11.64 -16.18 16.37
N ALA A 169 12.66 -16.99 16.10
CA ALA A 169 12.48 -18.42 15.79
C ALA A 169 12.19 -19.27 17.04
N SER A 170 12.45 -18.76 18.25
CA SER A 170 12.07 -19.44 19.49
C SER A 170 10.63 -19.19 19.91
N SER A 171 9.93 -18.29 19.22
CA SER A 171 8.51 -18.04 19.43
C SER A 171 7.65 -18.97 18.58
N ASN A 172 6.49 -19.38 19.11
CA ASN A 172 5.52 -20.13 18.32
C ASN A 172 4.91 -19.22 17.23
N LEU A 173 5.17 -19.55 15.97
CA LEU A 173 4.70 -18.74 14.83
C LEU A 173 3.17 -18.69 14.69
N GLU A 174 2.46 -19.65 15.29
CA GLU A 174 1.00 -19.69 15.34
C GLU A 174 0.41 -18.96 16.56
N GLU A 175 1.24 -18.49 17.50
CA GLU A 175 0.73 -17.62 18.57
C GLU A 175 0.33 -16.27 17.98
N MET A 176 -0.76 -15.72 18.55
CA MET A 176 -1.19 -14.36 18.29
C MET A 176 -0.06 -13.36 18.54
N TYR A 177 0.18 -12.52 17.53
CA TYR A 177 1.15 -11.45 17.58
C TYR A 177 0.75 -10.44 18.65
N LYS A 178 1.67 -10.19 19.57
CA LYS A 178 1.55 -9.15 20.59
C LYS A 178 2.58 -8.10 20.28
N GLU A 179 2.10 -6.91 19.93
CA GLU A 179 2.96 -5.78 19.66
C GLU A 179 3.71 -5.42 20.94
N LYS A 180 5.05 -5.41 20.86
CA LYS A 180 5.94 -5.09 21.98
C LYS A 180 7.03 -4.18 21.46
N TRP A 181 7.20 -3.02 22.08
CA TRP A 181 8.36 -2.17 21.84
C TRP A 181 8.96 -1.71 23.16
N HIS A 182 10.21 -1.26 23.09
CA HIS A 182 10.89 -0.70 24.25
C HIS A 182 10.98 0.82 24.08
N HIS A 183 10.53 1.57 25.08
CA HIS A 183 10.70 3.00 25.13
C HIS A 183 11.47 3.33 26.42
N HIS A 184 12.65 3.97 26.27
CA HIS A 184 13.59 4.21 27.37
C HIS A 184 13.90 2.96 28.23
N GLY A 185 14.05 1.80 27.59
CA GLY A 185 14.36 0.53 28.25
C GLY A 185 13.18 -0.15 28.96
N LYS A 186 11.97 0.43 28.93
CA LYS A 186 10.75 -0.18 29.47
C LYS A 186 9.93 -0.82 28.35
N PRO A 187 9.45 -2.07 28.52
CA PRO A 187 8.55 -2.68 27.56
C PRO A 187 7.19 -1.98 27.62
N ILE A 188 6.73 -1.49 26.47
CA ILE A 188 5.36 -1.05 26.25
C ILE A 188 4.65 -2.13 25.44
N MET A 189 3.52 -2.58 25.96
CA MET A 189 2.63 -3.49 25.26
C MET A 189 1.75 -2.65 24.34
N GLY A 190 1.84 -2.95 23.05
CA GLY A 190 1.00 -2.34 22.05
C GLY A 190 -0.37 -2.97 21.95
N ARG A 191 -0.99 -2.77 20.79
CA ARG A 191 -2.35 -3.27 20.57
C ARG A 191 -2.29 -4.78 20.35
N GLU A 192 -3.20 -5.51 20.99
CA GLU A 192 -3.45 -6.90 20.61
C GLU A 192 -4.04 -6.92 19.20
N GLN A 193 -3.40 -7.68 18.33
CA GLN A 193 -3.81 -7.81 16.94
C GLN A 193 -4.32 -9.23 16.74
N ASN A 194 -5.41 -9.37 15.98
CA ASN A 194 -6.00 -10.67 15.70
C ASN A 194 -5.28 -11.38 14.53
N ILE A 195 -3.95 -11.46 14.61
CA ILE A 195 -3.05 -12.03 13.61
C ILE A 195 -1.94 -12.83 14.28
N THR A 196 -1.50 -13.95 13.70
CA THR A 196 -0.33 -14.72 14.19
C THR A 196 0.99 -14.15 13.68
N HIS A 197 2.12 -14.55 14.28
CA HIS A 197 3.45 -14.16 13.78
C HIS A 197 3.68 -14.63 12.34
N LEU A 198 3.26 -15.86 12.01
CA LEU A 198 3.35 -16.39 10.65
C LEU A 198 2.53 -15.57 9.66
N GLN A 199 1.29 -15.25 10.03
CA GLN A 199 0.40 -14.45 9.19
C GLN A 199 0.96 -13.04 8.94
N LEU A 200 1.58 -12.42 9.94
CA LEU A 200 2.23 -11.12 9.78
C LEU A 200 3.39 -11.19 8.79
N LEU A 201 4.26 -12.20 8.89
CA LEU A 201 5.34 -12.42 7.91
C LEU A 201 4.81 -12.61 6.49
N ILE A 202 3.74 -13.39 6.34
CA ILE A 202 3.08 -13.60 5.05
C ILE A 202 2.50 -12.28 4.52
N GLN A 203 1.84 -11.48 5.35
CA GLN A 203 1.30 -10.18 4.92
C GLN A 203 2.40 -9.22 4.47
N TRP A 204 3.57 -9.20 5.11
CA TRP A 204 4.72 -8.43 4.62
C TRP A 204 5.18 -8.89 3.23
N LEU A 205 5.24 -10.20 2.98
CA LEU A 205 5.58 -10.73 1.65
C LEU A 205 4.51 -10.40 0.61
N GLN A 206 3.23 -10.47 1.00
CA GLN A 206 2.09 -10.07 0.17
C GLN A 206 2.14 -8.59 -0.19
N LEU A 207 2.48 -7.71 0.76
CA LEU A 207 2.68 -6.28 0.54
C LEU A 207 3.79 -6.01 -0.48
N ILE A 208 4.98 -6.60 -0.27
CA ILE A 208 6.13 -6.45 -1.17
C ILE A 208 5.78 -6.93 -2.57
N HIS A 209 5.16 -8.11 -2.68
CA HIS A 209 4.74 -8.66 -3.97
C HIS A 209 3.70 -7.78 -4.66
N SER A 210 2.63 -7.39 -3.94
CA SER A 210 1.50 -6.63 -4.49
C SER A 210 1.87 -5.22 -4.97
N SER A 211 2.79 -4.56 -4.25
CA SER A 211 3.12 -3.16 -4.48
C SER A 211 4.28 -2.96 -5.47
N LEU A 212 5.22 -3.91 -5.56
CA LEU A 212 6.51 -3.67 -6.25
C LEU A 212 6.77 -4.56 -7.46
N ILE A 213 6.04 -5.66 -7.64
CA ILE A 213 6.21 -6.52 -8.81
C ILE A 213 5.43 -5.94 -9.99
N GLU A 214 6.12 -5.58 -11.07
CA GLU A 214 5.45 -5.12 -12.29
C GLU A 214 4.77 -6.29 -13.03
N LYS A 215 3.64 -6.00 -13.70
CA LYS A 215 3.02 -6.95 -14.63
C LYS A 215 3.90 -7.17 -15.86
N LYS A 216 4.06 -8.44 -16.25
CA LYS A 216 4.76 -8.83 -17.49
C LYS A 216 4.05 -8.41 -18.79
N GLU A 217 2.96 -7.65 -18.75
CA GLU A 217 2.15 -7.27 -19.94
C GLU A 217 2.93 -6.46 -20.99
N HIS A 218 4.09 -5.88 -20.63
CA HIS A 218 4.99 -5.19 -21.56
C HIS A 218 6.23 -5.98 -22.00
N LEU A 219 6.40 -7.24 -21.55
CA LEU A 219 7.49 -8.09 -22.03
C LEU A 219 7.10 -8.77 -23.36
N PRO A 220 8.02 -8.85 -24.34
CA PRO A 220 7.77 -9.59 -25.58
C PRO A 220 7.28 -11.02 -25.28
N LEU A 221 6.33 -11.53 -26.08
CA LEU A 221 5.66 -12.83 -25.87
C LEU A 221 6.60 -14.00 -25.55
N GLN A 222 7.85 -13.94 -26.02
CA GLN A 222 8.88 -14.95 -25.80
C GLN A 222 9.41 -15.02 -24.35
N ALA A 223 9.34 -13.94 -23.56
CA ALA A 223 9.74 -13.92 -22.15
C ALA A 223 8.60 -14.27 -21.17
N SER A 224 7.35 -14.23 -21.64
CA SER A 224 6.15 -14.61 -20.88
C SER A 224 5.88 -16.12 -20.84
N LEU A 225 6.59 -16.92 -21.64
CA LEU A 225 6.39 -18.37 -21.76
C LEU A 225 7.24 -19.21 -20.78
N SER A 226 8.23 -18.64 -20.11
CA SER A 226 8.99 -19.34 -19.06
C SER A 226 8.42 -18.99 -17.68
N SER A 227 7.82 -19.99 -17.03
CA SER A 227 7.32 -19.94 -15.64
C SER A 227 8.40 -19.61 -14.60
N ASP A 228 9.67 -19.79 -14.98
CA ASP A 228 10.82 -19.88 -14.07
C ASP A 228 11.67 -18.59 -14.00
N ILE A 229 11.23 -17.49 -14.61
CA ILE A 229 11.94 -16.21 -14.48
C ILE A 229 11.69 -15.65 -13.07
N ILE A 230 12.69 -15.78 -12.21
CA ILE A 230 12.79 -15.10 -10.92
C ILE A 230 12.80 -13.59 -11.18
N PRO A 231 11.95 -12.80 -10.49
CA PRO A 231 11.98 -11.34 -10.62
C PRO A 231 13.38 -10.83 -10.26
N LYS A 232 13.90 -9.89 -11.07
CA LYS A 232 15.21 -9.29 -10.80
C LYS A 232 15.21 -8.55 -9.45
N PHE A 233 14.09 -7.94 -9.11
CA PHE A 233 13.80 -7.23 -7.87
C PHE A 233 12.28 -7.02 -7.74
N PRO A 234 11.74 -6.80 -6.52
CA PRO A 234 12.41 -6.91 -5.23
C PRO A 234 12.78 -8.34 -4.86
N ARG A 235 13.66 -8.49 -3.86
CA ARG A 235 14.00 -9.78 -3.24
C ARG A 235 13.71 -9.74 -1.74
N ALA A 236 13.35 -10.86 -1.14
CA ALA A 236 13.08 -10.97 0.29
C ALA A 236 13.81 -12.17 0.91
N MET A 237 14.23 -12.01 2.17
CA MET A 237 14.78 -13.07 3.00
C MET A 237 13.98 -13.13 4.31
N LEU A 238 13.62 -14.33 4.72
CA LEU A 238 13.08 -14.58 6.05
C LEU A 238 14.24 -14.96 6.97
N VAL A 239 14.46 -14.20 8.04
CA VAL A 239 15.58 -14.41 8.97
C VAL A 239 15.05 -14.56 10.39
N GLY A 240 15.06 -15.81 10.88
CA GLY A 240 14.69 -16.14 12.25
C GLY A 240 15.89 -16.03 13.19
N SER A 241 15.77 -15.21 14.22
CA SER A 241 16.77 -15.05 15.29
C SER A 241 16.59 -16.08 16.40
N ARG A 242 17.48 -16.08 17.41
CA ARG A 242 17.44 -16.93 18.61
C ARG A 242 17.47 -18.44 18.34
N LYS A 243 18.16 -18.84 17.28
CA LYS A 243 18.37 -20.27 16.99
C LYS A 243 19.07 -21.02 18.13
N ASP A 244 19.84 -20.33 18.97
CA ASP A 244 20.47 -20.86 20.19
C ASP A 244 19.46 -21.29 21.27
N GLN A 245 18.21 -20.84 21.19
CA GLN A 245 17.16 -21.10 22.20
C GLN A 245 16.19 -22.21 21.81
N ILE A 246 16.42 -22.87 20.67
CA ILE A 246 15.56 -23.95 20.15
C ILE A 246 16.36 -25.20 19.84
N THR A 247 15.71 -26.35 19.92
CA THR A 247 16.33 -27.64 19.60
C THR A 247 16.45 -27.84 18.08
N PRO A 248 17.30 -28.78 17.61
CA PRO A 248 17.38 -29.13 16.19
C PRO A 248 16.04 -29.58 15.59
N GLU A 249 15.18 -30.25 16.37
CA GLU A 249 13.83 -30.65 15.94
C GLU A 249 12.92 -29.44 15.74
N GLU A 250 12.97 -28.47 16.65
CA GLU A 250 12.20 -27.21 16.54
C GLU A 250 12.66 -26.37 15.35
N VAL A 251 13.97 -26.32 15.08
CA VAL A 251 14.55 -25.69 13.87
C VAL A 251 13.91 -26.26 12.60
N GLU A 252 13.79 -27.59 12.51
CA GLU A 252 13.18 -28.24 11.34
C GLU A 252 11.66 -27.99 11.29
N GLY A 253 11.01 -27.95 12.44
CA GLY A 253 9.60 -27.56 12.57
C GLY A 253 9.32 -26.16 12.01
N VAL A 254 10.10 -25.15 12.43
CA VAL A 254 9.99 -23.78 11.95
C VAL A 254 10.24 -23.69 10.44
N LYS A 255 11.27 -24.39 9.93
CA LYS A 255 11.54 -24.43 8.48
C LYS A 255 10.38 -25.05 7.70
N SER A 256 9.82 -26.16 8.16
CA SER A 256 8.69 -26.84 7.53
C SER A 256 7.44 -25.95 7.51
N GLN A 257 7.15 -25.25 8.61
CA GLN A 257 6.08 -24.25 8.69
C GLN A 257 6.27 -23.13 7.65
N LEU A 258 7.45 -22.51 7.58
CA LEU A 258 7.74 -21.48 6.58
C LEU A 258 7.72 -22.02 5.14
N GLN A 259 8.08 -23.29 4.94
CA GLN A 259 8.04 -23.96 3.65
C GLN A 259 6.60 -24.12 3.17
N SER A 260 5.76 -24.79 3.97
CA SER A 260 4.34 -24.97 3.68
C SER A 260 3.58 -23.66 3.45
N ALA A 261 3.89 -22.60 4.20
CA ALA A 261 3.26 -21.29 4.08
C ALA A 261 3.62 -20.54 2.77
N CYS A 262 4.80 -20.81 2.19
CA CYS A 262 5.33 -20.01 1.09
C CYS A 262 5.30 -20.71 -0.28
N ASP A 263 5.45 -22.04 -0.33
CA ASP A 263 5.88 -22.75 -1.55
C ASP A 263 4.92 -22.68 -2.75
N TYR A 264 3.66 -22.32 -2.52
CA TYR A 264 2.64 -22.20 -3.56
C TYR A 264 2.01 -20.81 -3.62
N ALA A 265 2.52 -19.88 -2.82
CA ALA A 265 2.00 -18.53 -2.80
C ALA A 265 2.52 -17.73 -4.01
N SER A 266 1.69 -16.81 -4.52
CA SER A 266 2.08 -15.92 -5.62
C SER A 266 3.38 -15.14 -5.34
N PHE A 267 3.64 -14.82 -4.06
CA PHE A 267 4.83 -14.10 -3.62
C PHE A 267 6.09 -14.97 -3.47
N SER A 268 6.01 -16.30 -3.61
CA SER A 268 7.16 -17.21 -3.38
C SER A 268 8.40 -16.84 -4.21
N LYS A 269 8.18 -16.30 -5.42
CA LYS A 269 9.22 -15.93 -6.38
C LYS A 269 10.13 -14.80 -5.91
N ILE A 270 9.72 -14.00 -4.93
CA ILE A 270 10.54 -12.92 -4.38
C ILE A 270 11.45 -13.43 -3.26
N ILE A 271 11.14 -14.57 -2.65
CA ILE A 271 11.87 -15.12 -1.51
C ILE A 271 13.15 -15.80 -2.03
N VAL A 272 14.32 -15.32 -1.60
CA VAL A 272 15.59 -15.94 -1.96
C VAL A 272 16.10 -16.93 -0.93
N ASP A 273 15.72 -16.77 0.34
CA ASP A 273 16.18 -17.67 1.39
C ASP A 273 15.31 -17.59 2.65
N LYS A 274 15.38 -18.65 3.47
CA LYS A 274 14.72 -18.80 4.78
C LYS A 274 15.76 -19.31 5.77
N LEU A 275 16.34 -18.41 6.56
CA LEU A 275 17.49 -18.69 7.40
C LEU A 275 17.14 -18.55 8.87
N LEU A 276 17.59 -19.50 9.69
CA LEU A 276 17.57 -19.36 11.15
C LEU A 276 19.02 -19.17 11.63
N VAL A 277 19.24 -18.15 12.47
CA VAL A 277 20.57 -17.70 12.89
C VAL A 277 20.70 -17.65 14.42
N ASP A 278 21.85 -18.10 14.92
CA ASP A 278 22.27 -17.91 16.32
C ASP A 278 22.89 -16.53 16.46
N ASN A 279 22.12 -15.56 16.94
CA ASN A 279 22.57 -14.18 17.10
C ASN A 279 23.59 -13.98 18.23
N THR A 280 23.83 -14.97 19.09
CA THR A 280 24.92 -14.90 20.08
C THR A 280 26.29 -15.11 19.44
N LYS A 281 26.33 -15.59 18.19
CA LYS A 281 27.56 -15.87 17.42
C LYS A 281 27.84 -14.84 16.32
N ALA A 282 27.02 -13.81 16.15
CA ALA A 282 27.24 -12.77 15.15
C ALA A 282 28.63 -12.12 15.31
N GLY A 283 29.38 -12.00 14.22
CA GLY A 283 30.70 -11.33 14.22
C GLY A 283 31.83 -12.07 14.95
N LYS A 284 31.63 -13.31 15.42
CA LYS A 284 32.68 -14.10 16.13
C LYS A 284 33.70 -14.79 15.21
N GLY A 285 33.95 -14.24 14.03
CA GLY A 285 34.94 -14.75 13.07
C GLY A 285 34.67 -16.21 12.68
N LYS A 286 35.58 -17.13 13.03
CA LYS A 286 35.46 -18.55 12.69
C LYS A 286 34.31 -19.27 13.41
N GLU A 287 33.84 -18.74 14.54
CA GLU A 287 32.74 -19.31 15.32
C GLU A 287 31.37 -18.73 14.94
N GLU A 288 31.32 -17.84 13.94
CA GLU A 288 30.07 -17.22 13.50
C GLU A 288 29.10 -18.25 12.90
N ASP A 289 27.81 -18.10 13.19
CA ASP A 289 26.79 -18.97 12.59
C ASP A 289 26.85 -18.85 11.06
N PRO A 290 26.90 -19.98 10.32
CA PRO A 290 27.01 -19.98 8.86
C PRO A 290 25.85 -19.26 8.16
N GLY A 291 24.71 -19.09 8.81
CA GLY A 291 23.60 -18.30 8.28
C GLY A 291 23.97 -16.84 8.02
N TYR A 292 24.86 -16.22 8.82
CA TYR A 292 25.33 -14.86 8.55
C TYR A 292 26.21 -14.79 7.29
N LYS A 293 27.00 -15.83 7.04
CA LYS A 293 27.75 -15.95 5.79
C LYS A 293 26.78 -16.00 4.60
N LYS A 294 25.72 -16.80 4.70
CA LYS A 294 24.70 -16.93 3.66
C LYS A 294 23.93 -15.62 3.43
N ILE A 295 23.60 -14.88 4.50
CA ILE A 295 23.01 -13.53 4.41
C ILE A 295 23.92 -12.60 3.62
N ARG A 296 25.22 -12.53 3.95
CA ARG A 296 26.18 -11.68 3.23
C ARG A 296 26.36 -12.11 1.77
N GLU A 297 26.37 -13.41 1.49
CA GLU A 297 26.40 -13.94 0.12
C GLU A 297 25.18 -13.49 -0.69
N ASN A 298 23.97 -13.65 -0.14
CA ASN A 298 22.72 -13.25 -0.80
C ASN A 298 22.66 -11.72 -1.05
N ILE A 299 23.07 -10.91 -0.07
CA ILE A 299 23.18 -9.44 -0.21
C ILE A 299 24.17 -9.08 -1.32
N ASN A 300 25.35 -9.69 -1.33
CA ASN A 300 26.37 -9.44 -2.35
C ASN A 300 25.93 -9.85 -3.75
N GLU A 301 25.24 -11.00 -3.88
CA GLU A 301 24.67 -11.45 -5.15
C GLU A 301 23.59 -10.48 -5.65
N PHE A 302 22.72 -10.01 -4.77
CA PHE A 302 21.73 -9.00 -5.12
C PHE A 302 22.38 -7.68 -5.54
N ALA A 303 23.36 -7.18 -4.78
CA ALA A 303 24.09 -5.96 -5.13
C ALA A 303 24.75 -6.08 -6.52
N LYS A 304 25.37 -7.22 -6.84
CA LYS A 304 25.94 -7.50 -8.17
C LYS A 304 24.89 -7.49 -9.28
N SER A 305 23.64 -7.87 -8.98
CA SER A 305 22.54 -7.83 -9.94
C SER A 305 22.04 -6.41 -10.24
N LEU A 306 22.33 -5.44 -9.36
CA LEU A 306 21.91 -4.05 -9.44
C LEU A 306 22.93 -3.11 -10.11
N VAL A 307 24.04 -3.64 -10.63
CA VAL A 307 25.10 -2.82 -11.25
C VAL A 307 24.57 -2.10 -12.50
N VAL A 308 24.63 -0.77 -12.48
CA VAL A 308 24.29 0.11 -13.60
C VAL A 308 25.47 1.04 -13.85
N ASN A 309 25.93 1.13 -15.10
CA ASN A 309 26.92 2.12 -15.50
C ASN A 309 26.35 3.52 -15.26
N THR A 310 26.94 4.23 -14.30
CA THR A 310 26.43 5.51 -13.80
C THR A 310 27.51 6.57 -13.98
N PRO A 311 27.18 7.77 -14.48
CA PRO A 311 28.16 8.86 -14.60
C PRO A 311 28.79 9.19 -13.24
N LEU A 312 30.10 9.46 -13.23
CA LEU A 312 30.81 9.82 -11.99
C LEU A 312 30.20 11.04 -11.30
N ALA A 313 29.71 12.01 -12.09
CA ALA A 313 29.00 13.18 -11.60
C ALA A 313 27.79 12.83 -10.71
N TRP A 314 27.05 11.76 -11.03
CA TRP A 314 25.89 11.33 -10.23
C TRP A 314 26.34 10.72 -8.90
N VAL A 315 27.44 9.96 -8.92
CA VAL A 315 28.04 9.39 -7.70
C VAL A 315 28.52 10.51 -6.76
N THR A 316 29.25 11.49 -7.29
CA THR A 316 29.70 12.66 -6.52
C THR A 316 28.52 13.46 -5.99
N PHE A 317 27.50 13.69 -6.83
CA PHE A 317 26.26 14.35 -6.41
C PHE A 317 25.59 13.63 -5.25
N ARG A 318 25.51 12.29 -5.29
CA ARG A 318 24.96 11.52 -4.17
C ARG A 318 25.77 11.69 -2.90
N GLN A 319 27.09 11.64 -2.96
CA GLN A 319 27.94 11.83 -1.79
C GLN A 319 27.77 13.23 -1.18
N VAL A 320 27.67 14.26 -2.02
CA VAL A 320 27.37 15.63 -1.57
C VAL A 320 25.99 15.70 -0.92
N LEU A 321 24.97 15.10 -1.53
CA LEU A 321 23.63 15.03 -0.93
C LEU A 321 23.64 14.33 0.43
N GLN A 322 24.42 13.27 0.61
CA GLN A 322 24.53 12.59 1.91
C GLN A 322 25.13 13.50 2.98
N LYS A 323 26.15 14.29 2.63
CA LYS A 323 26.73 15.28 3.55
C LYS A 323 25.75 16.39 3.92
N VAL A 324 25.01 16.89 2.94
CA VAL A 324 23.94 17.88 3.20
C VAL A 324 22.82 17.27 4.06
N ALA A 325 22.49 15.99 3.86
CA ALA A 325 21.44 15.29 4.59
C ALA A 325 21.73 15.10 6.09
N GLU A 326 23.00 15.14 6.50
CA GLU A 326 23.40 15.09 7.93
C GLU A 326 22.79 16.27 8.72
N ASP A 327 22.69 17.45 8.09
CA ASP A 327 22.07 18.64 8.69
C ASP A 327 20.61 18.86 8.24
N LYS A 328 20.31 18.50 6.98
CA LYS A 328 19.04 18.84 6.34
C LYS A 328 18.46 17.63 5.58
N PRO A 329 17.57 16.84 6.21
CA PRO A 329 17.06 15.59 5.62
C PRO A 329 16.11 15.81 4.43
N ILE A 330 15.74 17.07 4.14
CA ILE A 330 14.83 17.47 3.08
C ILE A 330 15.41 18.67 2.34
N LEU A 331 15.38 18.63 1.01
CA LEU A 331 15.80 19.73 0.16
C LEU A 331 14.68 20.17 -0.78
N LEU A 332 14.69 21.45 -1.13
CA LEU A 332 13.86 21.94 -2.22
C LEU A 332 14.49 21.55 -3.56
N TYR A 333 13.65 21.35 -4.57
CA TYR A 333 14.09 21.03 -5.92
C TYR A 333 15.12 22.04 -6.45
N SER A 334 14.94 23.33 -6.17
CA SER A 334 15.90 24.37 -6.55
C SER A 334 17.26 24.22 -5.87
N GLU A 335 17.30 23.78 -4.60
CA GLU A 335 18.56 23.52 -3.89
C GLU A 335 19.27 22.30 -4.49
N VAL A 336 18.50 21.27 -4.84
CA VAL A 336 19.02 20.07 -5.51
C VAL A 336 19.58 20.38 -6.89
N VAL A 337 18.90 21.22 -7.69
CA VAL A 337 19.43 21.70 -8.98
C VAL A 337 20.75 22.42 -8.81
N PHE A 338 20.86 23.30 -7.81
CA PHE A 338 22.11 23.99 -7.52
C PHE A 338 23.25 23.00 -7.18
N ILE A 339 22.98 22.02 -6.31
CA ILE A 339 23.96 20.99 -5.95
C ILE A 339 24.37 20.17 -7.19
N ALA A 340 23.40 19.85 -8.06
CA ALA A 340 23.64 19.13 -9.30
C ALA A 340 24.58 19.89 -10.25
N GLU A 341 24.37 21.20 -10.41
CA GLU A 341 25.24 22.07 -11.23
C GLU A 341 26.67 22.13 -10.68
N GLN A 342 26.85 22.20 -9.36
CA GLN A 342 28.19 22.11 -8.73
C GLN A 342 28.87 20.79 -9.09
N CYS A 343 28.11 19.69 -9.08
CA CYS A 343 28.55 18.36 -9.45
C CYS A 343 28.64 18.13 -10.98
N LYS A 344 28.49 19.17 -11.79
CA LYS A 344 28.55 19.13 -13.27
C LYS A 344 27.46 18.27 -13.91
N ILE A 345 26.31 18.17 -13.27
CA ILE A 345 25.10 17.57 -13.84
C ILE A 345 24.27 18.69 -14.46
N PRO A 346 23.93 18.60 -15.77
CA PRO A 346 23.05 19.58 -16.41
C PRO A 346 21.64 19.56 -15.81
N THR A 347 21.01 20.73 -15.69
CA THR A 347 19.70 20.91 -15.06
C THR A 347 18.62 20.01 -15.69
N GLU A 348 18.64 19.83 -17.01
CA GLU A 348 17.73 18.98 -17.77
C GLU A 348 17.83 17.48 -17.42
N VAL A 349 18.96 17.05 -16.85
CA VAL A 349 19.21 15.66 -16.45
C VAL A 349 18.78 15.39 -15.00
N VAL A 350 18.62 16.43 -14.18
CA VAL A 350 18.29 16.31 -12.74
C VAL A 350 17.05 15.46 -12.47
N PRO A 351 15.92 15.57 -13.21
CA PRO A 351 14.76 14.69 -13.00
C PRO A 351 15.10 13.21 -13.14
N SER A 352 15.93 12.84 -14.13
CA SER A 352 16.35 11.46 -14.33
C SER A 352 17.28 10.96 -13.22
N VAL A 353 18.15 11.84 -12.71
CA VAL A 353 19.02 11.52 -11.55
C VAL A 353 18.19 11.26 -10.31
N LEU A 354 17.19 12.11 -10.03
CA LEU A 354 16.27 11.94 -8.91
C LEU A 354 15.44 10.68 -9.05
N GLN A 355 14.89 10.40 -10.23
CA GLN A 355 14.16 9.17 -10.49
C GLN A 355 15.03 7.93 -10.28
N PHE A 356 16.29 7.97 -10.73
CA PHE A 356 17.24 6.88 -10.52
C PHE A 356 17.47 6.60 -9.03
N TYR A 357 17.75 7.63 -8.22
CA TYR A 357 17.94 7.46 -6.78
C TYR A 357 16.65 7.16 -6.01
N HIS A 358 15.50 7.62 -6.51
CA HIS A 358 14.19 7.23 -5.99
C HIS A 358 13.93 5.73 -6.18
N GLN A 359 14.18 5.18 -7.37
CA GLN A 359 14.01 3.75 -7.62
C GLN A 359 14.95 2.88 -6.77
N LEU A 360 16.09 3.42 -6.36
CA LEU A 360 17.05 2.77 -5.46
C LEU A 360 16.70 2.91 -3.96
N GLY A 361 15.68 3.71 -3.61
CA GLY A 361 15.39 4.02 -2.21
C GLY A 361 16.49 4.83 -1.51
N ALA A 362 17.32 5.53 -2.28
CA ALA A 362 18.38 6.38 -1.73
C ALA A 362 17.85 7.77 -1.31
N LEU A 363 16.81 8.24 -2.00
CA LEU A 363 16.03 9.43 -1.68
C LEU A 363 14.57 9.21 -2.11
N LEU A 364 13.66 10.09 -1.73
CA LEU A 364 12.28 10.06 -2.19
C LEU A 364 11.90 11.36 -2.89
N HIS A 365 11.40 11.25 -4.12
CA HIS A 365 10.85 12.37 -4.89
C HIS A 365 9.52 11.96 -5.53
N TYR A 366 8.45 12.61 -5.09
CA TYR A 366 7.10 12.36 -5.58
C TYR A 366 6.64 13.52 -6.47
N ALA A 367 7.24 13.65 -7.65
CA ALA A 367 6.99 14.75 -8.58
C ALA A 367 5.51 14.92 -8.97
N ASN A 368 4.73 13.83 -8.93
CA ASN A 368 3.31 13.81 -9.28
C ASN A 368 2.39 14.17 -8.10
N VAL A 369 2.95 14.41 -6.92
CA VAL A 369 2.22 14.88 -5.73
C VAL A 369 2.39 16.38 -5.66
N PRO A 370 1.36 17.20 -5.92
CA PRO A 370 1.50 18.66 -5.99
C PRO A 370 2.16 19.27 -4.74
N SER A 371 1.83 18.77 -3.54
CA SER A 371 2.39 19.23 -2.27
C SER A 371 3.85 18.83 -2.02
N LEU A 372 4.36 17.82 -2.74
CA LEU A 372 5.75 17.36 -2.65
C LEU A 372 6.54 17.55 -3.94
N ALA A 373 5.96 18.14 -4.99
CA ALA A 373 6.60 18.24 -6.30
C ALA A 373 7.95 18.98 -6.22
N THR A 374 8.02 19.99 -5.35
CA THR A 374 9.22 20.80 -5.06
C THR A 374 10.08 20.25 -3.92
N THR A 375 9.70 19.14 -3.28
CA THR A 375 10.35 18.60 -2.09
C THR A 375 11.06 17.29 -2.41
N ILE A 376 12.33 17.21 -2.04
CA ILE A 376 13.18 16.03 -2.16
C ILE A 376 13.57 15.56 -0.77
N ILE A 377 13.09 14.38 -0.37
CA ILE A 377 13.45 13.78 0.91
C ILE A 377 14.75 13.01 0.68
N VAL A 378 15.88 13.58 1.08
CA VAL A 378 17.21 13.01 0.83
C VAL A 378 17.60 11.93 1.84
N GLU A 379 16.94 11.93 3.00
CA GLU A 379 17.01 10.90 4.04
C GLU A 379 15.64 10.24 4.22
N PRO A 380 15.34 9.11 3.56
CA PRO A 380 14.04 8.44 3.64
C PRO A 380 13.63 8.04 5.07
N GLN A 381 14.58 7.76 5.97
CA GLN A 381 14.28 7.44 7.36
C GLN A 381 13.57 8.60 8.08
N TRP A 382 13.80 9.85 7.65
CA TRP A 382 13.09 11.01 8.17
C TRP A 382 11.57 10.87 8.00
N LEU A 383 11.11 10.44 6.81
CA LEU A 383 9.68 10.28 6.53
C LEU A 383 9.07 9.17 7.37
N ILE A 384 9.77 8.04 7.52
CA ILE A 384 9.35 6.94 8.39
C ILE A 384 9.21 7.44 9.83
N ASN A 385 10.14 8.27 10.30
CA ASN A 385 10.05 8.88 11.63
C ASN A 385 8.85 9.82 11.75
N GLN A 386 8.52 10.61 10.73
CA GLN A 386 7.30 11.44 10.73
C GLN A 386 6.02 10.60 10.80
N LEU A 387 5.97 9.47 10.09
CA LEU A 387 4.83 8.55 10.15
C LEU A 387 4.73 7.87 11.52
N ARG A 388 5.87 7.48 12.12
CA ARG A 388 5.93 6.93 13.48
C ARG A 388 5.31 7.87 14.52
N LEU A 389 5.54 9.18 14.40
CA LEU A 389 4.95 10.19 15.29
C LEU A 389 3.41 10.15 15.30
N LEU A 390 2.78 9.86 14.16
CA LEU A 390 1.33 9.76 14.03
C LEU A 390 0.81 8.36 14.42
N LEU A 391 1.47 7.30 13.95
CA LEU A 391 0.98 5.92 14.05
C LEU A 391 1.32 5.23 15.36
N MET A 392 2.36 5.69 16.04
CA MET A 392 2.82 5.16 17.32
C MET A 392 2.78 6.25 18.39
N PRO A 393 1.59 6.75 18.75
CA PRO A 393 1.44 7.90 19.63
C PRO A 393 1.90 7.66 21.08
N ASP A 394 2.09 6.41 21.49
CA ASP A 394 2.72 6.08 22.77
C ASP A 394 4.23 6.36 22.78
N TRP A 395 4.84 6.55 21.61
CA TRP A 395 6.20 7.06 21.46
C TRP A 395 6.31 8.56 21.78
N PHE A 396 5.19 9.29 21.71
CA PHE A 396 5.11 10.71 22.00
C PHE A 396 5.25 11.04 23.50
N GLY A 397 5.40 10.02 24.35
CA GLY A 397 5.52 10.20 25.80
C GLY A 397 4.22 10.76 26.41
N HIS A 398 4.34 11.80 27.24
CA HIS A 398 3.17 12.44 27.86
C HIS A 398 2.37 13.20 26.80
N ARG A 399 1.20 12.67 26.44
CA ARG A 399 0.23 13.37 25.59
C ARG A 399 -0.39 14.55 26.35
N PRO A 400 -0.33 15.80 25.84
CA PRO A 400 -0.92 16.94 26.51
C PRO A 400 -2.43 16.74 26.75
N ASP A 401 -2.93 17.19 27.91
CA ASP A 401 -4.33 16.97 28.31
C ASP A 401 -5.33 17.54 27.29
N HIS A 402 -5.01 18.68 26.69
CA HIS A 402 -5.86 19.33 25.69
C HIS A 402 -5.99 18.52 24.38
N LEU A 403 -5.09 17.58 24.09
CA LEU A 403 -5.15 16.72 22.91
C LEU A 403 -5.78 15.36 23.18
N LYS A 404 -6.06 15.00 24.44
CA LYS A 404 -6.57 13.67 24.81
C LYS A 404 -7.82 13.29 24.01
N LEU A 405 -8.73 14.24 23.80
CA LEU A 405 -9.94 14.01 23.03
C LEU A 405 -9.65 13.77 21.54
N PHE A 406 -8.71 14.50 20.95
CA PHE A 406 -8.32 14.32 19.55
C PHE A 406 -7.62 12.98 19.33
N TRP A 407 -6.78 12.56 20.26
CA TRP A 407 -6.18 11.23 20.24
C TRP A 407 -7.24 10.12 20.35
N LYS A 408 -8.24 10.29 21.24
CA LYS A 408 -9.34 9.33 21.35
C LYS A 408 -10.09 9.20 20.02
N TRP A 409 -10.40 10.31 19.36
CA TRP A 409 -11.03 10.32 18.04
C TRP A 409 -10.20 9.63 16.97
N PHE A 410 -8.89 9.85 16.98
CA PHE A 410 -7.96 9.20 16.06
C PHE A 410 -7.92 7.68 16.28
N GLU A 411 -7.81 7.22 17.52
CA GLU A 411 -7.64 5.79 17.85
C GLU A 411 -8.93 4.97 17.74
N GLU A 412 -10.08 5.54 18.14
CA GLU A 412 -11.35 4.83 18.20
C GLU A 412 -12.18 4.99 16.93
N ARG A 413 -12.01 6.10 16.19
CA ARG A 413 -12.84 6.44 15.02
C ARG A 413 -12.03 6.72 13.77
N GLY A 414 -10.70 6.67 13.84
CA GLY A 414 -9.83 6.90 12.69
C GLY A 414 -9.87 8.34 12.20
N VAL A 415 -10.24 9.31 13.04
CA VAL A 415 -10.36 10.72 12.62
C VAL A 415 -9.17 11.52 13.12
N VAL A 416 -8.34 12.02 12.20
CA VAL A 416 -7.29 13.00 12.51
C VAL A 416 -7.80 14.40 12.21
N VAL A 417 -7.71 15.28 13.20
CA VAL A 417 -8.13 16.69 13.09
C VAL A 417 -6.92 17.59 12.90
N GLU A 418 -7.11 18.76 12.30
CA GLU A 418 -6.05 19.74 12.04
C GLU A 418 -5.27 20.16 13.27
N GLU A 419 -5.97 20.39 14.37
CA GLU A 419 -5.34 20.72 15.64
C GLU A 419 -4.38 19.62 16.14
N LEU A 420 -4.66 18.35 15.81
CA LEU A 420 -3.84 17.22 16.24
C LEU A 420 -2.56 17.10 15.40
N TYR A 421 -2.68 17.05 14.07
CA TYR A 421 -1.48 16.86 13.24
C TYR A 421 -0.57 18.09 13.23
N GLN A 422 -1.12 19.30 13.43
CA GLN A 422 -0.31 20.50 13.59
C GLN A 422 0.57 20.43 14.84
N GLU A 423 0.07 19.85 15.94
CA GLU A 423 0.87 19.67 17.16
C GLU A 423 1.86 18.51 17.03
N ILE A 424 1.46 17.39 16.40
CA ILE A 424 2.35 16.24 16.13
C ILE A 424 3.56 16.66 15.29
N TRP A 425 3.33 17.49 14.27
CA TRP A 425 4.35 17.90 13.30
C TRP A 425 4.71 19.38 13.41
N LYS A 426 4.58 20.00 14.59
CA LYS A 426 4.86 21.44 14.78
C LYS A 426 6.27 21.87 14.38
N ASP A 427 7.23 20.95 14.50
CA ASP A 427 8.64 21.14 14.14
C ASP A 427 8.95 20.67 12.69
N CYS A 428 7.92 20.45 11.86
CA CYS A 428 8.09 20.00 10.48
C CYS A 428 8.52 21.15 9.57
N GLU A 429 9.70 21.00 8.95
CA GLU A 429 10.33 22.01 8.09
C GLU A 429 9.93 21.94 6.60
N LEU A 430 8.87 21.19 6.25
CA LEU A 430 8.37 21.14 4.88
C LEU A 430 7.84 22.50 4.41
N GLU A 431 7.97 22.81 3.12
CA GLU A 431 7.48 24.08 2.52
C GLU A 431 5.95 24.27 2.72
N GLY A 432 5.19 23.16 2.79
CA GLY A 432 3.77 23.14 3.12
C GLY A 432 3.45 22.83 4.60
N GLY A 433 4.47 22.75 5.46
CA GLY A 433 4.35 22.42 6.87
C GLY A 433 3.68 21.06 7.12
N PRO A 434 2.99 20.90 8.27
CA PRO A 434 2.26 19.66 8.62
C PRO A 434 1.25 19.21 7.56
N GLN A 435 0.63 20.16 6.84
CA GLN A 435 -0.36 19.84 5.81
C GLN A 435 0.26 19.03 4.66
N ALA A 436 1.53 19.29 4.31
CA ALA A 436 2.19 18.55 3.25
C ALA A 436 2.23 17.04 3.55
N LEU A 437 2.45 16.64 4.81
CA LEU A 437 2.40 15.24 5.24
C LEU A 437 0.99 14.63 5.14
N VAL A 438 -0.05 15.42 5.45
CA VAL A 438 -1.43 14.99 5.24
C VAL A 438 -1.72 14.79 3.76
N ASP A 439 -1.27 15.70 2.91
CA ASP A 439 -1.45 15.61 1.45
C ASP A 439 -0.79 14.36 0.86
N VAL A 440 0.32 13.89 1.45
CA VAL A 440 0.90 12.57 1.12
C VAL A 440 -0.08 11.45 1.43
N LEU A 441 -0.64 11.44 2.63
CA LEU A 441 -1.61 10.41 3.04
C LEU A 441 -2.86 10.42 2.15
N LEU A 442 -3.33 11.61 1.76
CA LEU A 442 -4.44 11.78 0.82
C LEU A 442 -4.10 11.25 -0.57
N HIS A 443 -2.91 11.59 -1.09
CA HIS A 443 -2.49 11.18 -2.42
C HIS A 443 -2.46 9.67 -2.59
N PHE A 444 -2.02 8.94 -1.55
CA PHE A 444 -1.95 7.48 -1.57
C PHE A 444 -3.24 6.77 -1.13
N ASP A 445 -4.35 7.49 -1.03
CA ASP A 445 -5.64 7.01 -0.51
C ASP A 445 -5.52 6.35 0.88
N LEU A 446 -4.58 6.79 1.71
CA LEU A 446 -4.43 6.32 3.10
C LEU A 446 -5.35 7.09 4.06
N ALA A 447 -5.72 8.29 3.66
CA ALA A 447 -6.70 9.14 4.33
C ALA A 447 -7.63 9.80 3.30
N THR A 448 -8.73 10.35 3.78
CA THR A 448 -9.66 11.18 2.99
C THR A 448 -10.19 12.30 3.83
N GLU A 449 -10.42 13.47 3.25
CA GLU A 449 -11.14 14.55 3.93
C GLU A 449 -12.60 14.13 4.17
N ILE A 450 -13.15 14.47 5.33
CA ILE A 450 -14.54 14.20 5.68
C ILE A 450 -15.28 15.49 6.04
N ASN A 451 -16.40 15.72 5.36
CA ASN A 451 -17.26 16.88 5.60
C ASN A 451 -18.36 16.60 6.63
N GLU A 452 -18.85 15.36 6.67
CA GLU A 452 -19.80 14.89 7.68
C GLU A 452 -19.04 14.21 8.81
N CYS A 453 -19.09 14.80 10.01
CA CYS A 453 -18.48 14.23 11.20
C CYS A 453 -19.52 14.06 12.33
N PRO A 454 -19.23 13.13 13.26
CA PRO A 454 -19.89 13.05 14.55
C PRO A 454 -20.18 14.39 15.22
N TYR A 455 -21.29 14.47 15.97
CA TYR A 455 -21.73 15.72 16.60
C TYR A 455 -20.70 16.28 17.59
N ASP A 456 -20.04 15.41 18.36
CA ASP A 456 -18.99 15.79 19.31
C ASP A 456 -17.76 16.43 18.63
N MET A 457 -17.52 16.08 17.37
CA MET A 457 -16.41 16.60 16.56
C MET A 457 -16.69 17.94 15.89
N LYS A 458 -17.95 18.42 15.88
CA LYS A 458 -18.31 19.73 15.31
C LYS A 458 -17.67 20.91 16.04
N SER A 459 -17.16 20.67 17.25
CA SER A 459 -16.43 21.63 18.06
C SER A 459 -15.05 21.98 17.50
N SER A 460 -14.40 21.05 16.79
CA SER A 460 -13.14 21.32 16.06
C SER A 460 -13.45 22.15 14.82
N ARG A 461 -12.71 23.25 14.65
CA ARG A 461 -12.93 24.21 13.54
C ARG A 461 -12.08 23.89 12.32
N GLY A 462 -11.02 23.10 12.50
CA GLY A 462 -10.12 22.71 11.42
C GLY A 462 -10.66 21.58 10.55
N ARG A 463 -9.86 21.25 9.52
CA ARG A 463 -10.10 20.13 8.62
C ARG A 463 -10.01 18.80 9.36
N LYS A 464 -10.72 17.81 8.84
CA LYS A 464 -10.86 16.49 9.44
C LYS A 464 -10.65 15.44 8.38
N TYR A 465 -9.85 14.45 8.69
CA TYR A 465 -9.52 13.39 7.77
C TYR A 465 -9.80 12.04 8.41
N PHE A 466 -10.45 11.16 7.64
CA PHE A 466 -10.67 9.77 8.03
C PHE A 466 -9.53 8.90 7.51
N MET A 467 -8.90 8.15 8.40
CA MET A 467 -7.72 7.32 8.20
C MET A 467 -8.02 5.90 8.75
N PRO A 468 -8.51 4.97 7.91
CA PRO A 468 -8.99 3.68 8.38
C PRO A 468 -7.91 2.75 8.97
N CYS A 469 -6.66 2.89 8.52
CA CYS A 469 -5.56 1.99 8.91
C CYS A 469 -5.19 2.06 10.41
N VAL A 470 -5.60 3.13 11.11
CA VAL A 470 -5.27 3.29 12.54
C VAL A 470 -6.32 2.66 13.46
N LEU A 471 -7.42 2.16 12.90
CA LEU A 471 -8.49 1.52 13.66
C LEU A 471 -8.05 0.12 14.15
N LYS A 472 -8.78 -0.42 15.12
CA LYS A 472 -8.58 -1.80 15.58
C LYS A 472 -9.23 -2.78 14.60
N VAL A 473 -8.67 -3.98 14.50
CA VAL A 473 -9.28 -5.08 13.73
C VAL A 473 -10.41 -5.70 14.55
N LYS A 474 -11.54 -5.99 13.91
CA LYS A 474 -12.68 -6.64 14.54
C LYS A 474 -12.29 -8.06 15.01
N PRO A 475 -12.58 -8.46 16.27
CA PRO A 475 -12.31 -9.80 16.76
C PRO A 475 -13.07 -10.89 15.99
N LYS A 476 -12.46 -12.06 15.82
CA LYS A 476 -13.08 -13.23 15.15
C LYS A 476 -14.23 -13.84 15.96
N SER A 477 -14.26 -13.66 17.27
CA SER A 477 -15.37 -14.10 18.14
C SER A 477 -16.68 -13.37 17.85
N GLU A 478 -16.61 -12.23 17.16
CA GLU A 478 -17.76 -11.48 16.65
C GLU A 478 -18.01 -11.72 15.15
N SER A 479 -17.23 -12.62 14.53
CA SER A 479 -17.36 -13.06 13.14
C SER A 479 -17.84 -14.50 13.10
N THR A 480 -19.10 -14.69 13.46
CA THR A 480 -19.92 -15.77 12.93
C THR A 480 -21.23 -15.14 12.50
N GLU A 481 -21.96 -15.84 11.64
CA GLU A 481 -23.19 -15.48 10.95
C GLU A 481 -24.36 -15.03 11.87
N ASN A 482 -24.09 -14.84 13.17
CA ASN A 482 -24.96 -14.32 14.23
C ASN A 482 -24.43 -13.05 14.91
N SER A 483 -23.43 -12.35 14.36
CA SER A 483 -23.06 -11.02 14.86
C SER A 483 -24.32 -10.16 14.88
N GLU A 484 -24.63 -9.54 16.03
CA GLU A 484 -25.88 -8.84 16.34
C GLU A 484 -26.54 -8.17 15.13
N PRO A 485 -27.89 -8.12 15.08
CA PRO A 485 -28.60 -7.43 14.00
C PRO A 485 -27.95 -6.06 13.80
N PRO A 486 -27.95 -5.52 12.56
CA PRO A 486 -27.43 -4.18 12.39
C PRO A 486 -28.10 -3.29 13.46
N GLN A 487 -27.43 -2.21 13.90
CA GLN A 487 -28.08 -1.24 14.81
C GLN A 487 -29.43 -0.72 14.25
N PHE A 488 -29.74 -1.08 13.01
CA PHE A 488 -30.99 -0.97 12.29
C PHE A 488 -31.52 -2.35 11.83
N LYS A 489 -32.84 -2.54 11.79
CA LYS A 489 -33.47 -3.73 11.19
C LYS A 489 -33.63 -3.50 9.68
N PRO A 490 -32.98 -4.30 8.80
CA PRO A 490 -33.11 -4.10 7.37
C PRO A 490 -34.47 -4.60 6.87
N VAL A 491 -35.05 -3.87 5.93
CA VAL A 491 -36.25 -4.25 5.16
C VAL A 491 -35.86 -5.15 4.00
N ARG A 492 -34.71 -4.89 3.35
CA ARG A 492 -34.15 -5.75 2.29
C ARG A 492 -32.63 -5.86 2.44
N GLU A 493 -32.11 -7.01 2.07
CA GLU A 493 -30.68 -7.31 1.98
C GLU A 493 -30.41 -8.01 0.64
N ALA A 494 -29.35 -7.61 -0.05
CA ALA A 494 -28.92 -8.29 -1.27
C ALA A 494 -27.90 -9.39 -0.93
N ALA A 495 -27.75 -10.38 -1.82
CA ALA A 495 -26.67 -11.37 -1.68
C ALA A 495 -25.30 -10.70 -1.63
N THR A 496 -24.43 -11.20 -0.76
CA THR A 496 -23.08 -10.66 -0.53
C THR A 496 -22.26 -10.69 -1.82
N LEU A 497 -21.67 -9.54 -2.13
CA LEU A 497 -20.68 -9.40 -3.19
C LEU A 497 -19.29 -9.67 -2.63
N TYR A 498 -18.53 -10.57 -3.24
CA TYR A 498 -17.15 -10.85 -2.87
C TYR A 498 -16.21 -10.29 -3.94
N ILE A 499 -15.25 -9.48 -3.50
CA ILE A 499 -14.14 -8.98 -4.29
C ILE A 499 -12.92 -9.84 -3.96
N CYS A 500 -12.38 -10.50 -4.97
CA CYS A 500 -11.27 -11.43 -4.86
C CYS A 500 -10.13 -11.01 -5.79
N PHE A 501 -8.94 -11.54 -5.53
CA PHE A 501 -7.75 -11.10 -6.23
C PHE A 501 -7.06 -12.29 -6.89
N SER A 502 -6.49 -12.07 -8.08
CA SER A 502 -5.74 -13.10 -8.81
C SER A 502 -4.53 -13.64 -8.04
N THR A 503 -4.09 -12.91 -7.01
CA THR A 503 -3.01 -13.30 -6.11
C THR A 503 -3.41 -14.36 -5.09
N GLY A 504 -4.71 -14.57 -4.87
CA GLY A 504 -5.27 -15.48 -3.86
C GLY A 504 -5.40 -14.87 -2.45
N TYR A 505 -5.13 -13.57 -2.28
CA TYR A 505 -5.21 -12.86 -1.00
C TYR A 505 -5.61 -11.40 -1.23
N VAL A 506 -6.22 -10.76 -0.24
CA VAL A 506 -6.43 -9.30 -0.26
C VAL A 506 -5.07 -8.62 -0.07
N PRO A 507 -4.60 -7.81 -1.03
CA PRO A 507 -3.33 -7.11 -0.88
C PRO A 507 -3.37 -6.18 0.34
N PRO A 508 -2.38 -6.25 1.25
CA PRO A 508 -2.30 -5.35 2.39
C PRO A 508 -2.40 -3.88 1.96
N GLY A 509 -3.19 -3.08 2.66
CA GLY A 509 -3.48 -1.69 2.32
C GLY A 509 -4.54 -1.49 1.21
N PHE A 510 -5.01 -2.52 0.50
CA PHE A 510 -6.03 -2.35 -0.54
C PHE A 510 -7.38 -1.93 0.06
N PHE A 511 -7.82 -2.60 1.13
CA PHE A 511 -9.09 -2.28 1.79
C PHE A 511 -9.11 -0.84 2.31
N VAL A 512 -8.03 -0.39 2.96
CA VAL A 512 -7.90 0.98 3.48
C VAL A 512 -8.09 2.00 2.36
N ARG A 513 -7.41 1.79 1.23
CA ARG A 513 -7.53 2.65 0.04
C ARG A 513 -8.92 2.63 -0.57
N LEU A 514 -9.55 1.46 -0.67
CA LEU A 514 -10.93 1.35 -1.15
C LEU A 514 -11.89 2.13 -0.25
N VAL A 515 -11.76 1.99 1.08
CA VAL A 515 -12.59 2.70 2.06
C VAL A 515 -12.36 4.21 1.99
N ALA A 516 -11.11 4.67 1.90
CA ALA A 516 -10.80 6.08 1.75
C ALA A 516 -11.39 6.65 0.45
N HIS A 517 -11.20 5.94 -0.67
CA HIS A 517 -11.74 6.32 -1.96
C HIS A 517 -13.28 6.35 -1.97
N MET A 518 -13.93 5.37 -1.32
CA MET A 518 -15.38 5.37 -1.13
C MET A 518 -15.84 6.57 -0.31
N SER A 519 -15.14 6.89 0.78
CA SER A 519 -15.51 8.00 1.67
C SER A 519 -15.35 9.38 1.03
N ASN A 520 -14.48 9.51 0.02
CA ASN A 520 -14.29 10.73 -0.75
C ASN A 520 -15.37 10.93 -1.84
N ARG A 521 -16.20 9.91 -2.12
CA ARG A 521 -17.23 9.99 -3.15
C ARG A 521 -18.55 10.52 -2.59
N GLU A 522 -19.20 11.37 -3.38
CA GLU A 522 -20.54 11.84 -3.07
C GLU A 522 -21.51 10.65 -2.96
N GLY A 523 -22.34 10.67 -1.92
CA GLY A 523 -23.35 9.62 -1.69
C GLY A 523 -22.89 8.49 -0.77
N TYR A 524 -21.62 8.46 -0.37
CA TYR A 524 -21.07 7.53 0.61
C TYR A 524 -20.57 8.30 1.84
N THR A 525 -21.13 7.99 3.01
CA THR A 525 -20.66 8.58 4.27
C THR A 525 -20.29 7.47 5.25
N PRO A 526 -19.02 7.35 5.69
CA PRO A 526 -18.67 6.39 6.74
C PRO A 526 -19.38 6.78 8.04
N LEU A 527 -20.01 5.83 8.70
CA LEU A 527 -20.68 6.07 9.98
C LEU A 527 -19.68 5.95 11.12
N LEU A 528 -19.21 7.11 11.59
CA LEU A 528 -18.19 7.21 12.64
C LEU A 528 -18.75 7.45 14.04
N ASP A 529 -20.07 7.67 14.15
CA ASP A 529 -20.81 7.84 15.42
C ASP A 529 -21.09 6.51 16.14
N THR A 530 -20.88 5.38 15.47
CA THR A 530 -21.16 4.06 16.05
C THR A 530 -20.11 3.71 17.11
N ARG A 531 -20.51 2.98 18.15
CA ARG A 531 -19.62 2.62 19.27
C ARG A 531 -18.35 1.90 18.86
N GLU A 532 -18.34 1.19 17.73
CA GLU A 532 -17.18 0.42 17.28
C GLU A 532 -17.00 0.52 15.76
N VAL A 533 -15.94 1.21 15.31
CA VAL A 533 -15.50 1.31 13.91
C VAL A 533 -14.21 0.50 13.78
N TYR A 534 -14.11 -0.37 12.77
CA TYR A 534 -13.00 -1.32 12.66
C TYR A 534 -12.22 -1.19 11.36
N ARG A 535 -10.91 -1.43 11.43
CA ARG A 535 -9.96 -1.37 10.31
C ARG A 535 -10.27 -2.36 9.18
N ASN A 536 -11.01 -3.43 9.47
CA ASN A 536 -11.41 -4.44 8.50
C ASN A 536 -12.94 -4.51 8.31
N SER A 537 -13.72 -3.56 8.84
CA SER A 537 -15.16 -3.54 8.65
C SER A 537 -15.75 -2.14 8.86
N ILE A 538 -16.22 -1.51 7.79
CA ILE A 538 -16.78 -0.15 7.81
C ILE A 538 -18.23 -0.17 7.34
N LEU A 539 -19.10 0.51 8.11
CA LEU A 539 -20.48 0.76 7.76
C LEU A 539 -20.61 2.15 7.12
N PHE A 540 -21.18 2.19 5.93
CA PHE A 540 -21.47 3.41 5.20
C PHE A 540 -22.97 3.68 5.15
N LYS A 541 -23.34 4.95 5.25
CA LYS A 541 -24.59 5.47 4.69
C LYS A 541 -24.41 5.62 3.19
N CYS A 542 -25.32 5.05 2.41
CA CYS A 542 -25.31 5.13 0.96
C CYS A 542 -26.61 5.78 0.47
N ARG A 543 -26.50 6.78 -0.41
CA ARG A 543 -27.65 7.53 -0.94
C ARG A 543 -28.67 6.65 -1.66
N ASP A 544 -28.25 5.62 -2.41
CA ASP A 544 -29.15 4.91 -3.34
C ASP A 544 -29.85 3.67 -2.75
N ILE A 545 -29.38 3.18 -1.60
CA ILE A 545 -29.95 2.00 -0.94
C ILE A 545 -30.15 2.11 0.57
N ASP A 546 -29.49 3.07 1.24
CA ASP A 546 -29.44 3.36 2.68
C ASP A 546 -28.11 2.98 3.37
N ARG A 547 -27.70 1.70 3.30
CA ARG A 547 -26.52 1.20 4.05
C ARG A 547 -25.68 0.20 3.27
N ILE A 548 -24.36 0.30 3.40
CA ILE A 548 -23.38 -0.65 2.87
C ILE A 548 -22.43 -1.06 3.99
N ILE A 549 -22.16 -2.35 4.16
CA ILE A 549 -21.08 -2.85 5.01
C ILE A 549 -19.99 -3.41 4.10
N VAL A 550 -18.77 -2.90 4.24
CA VAL A 550 -17.58 -3.39 3.54
C VAL A 550 -16.68 -4.03 4.59
N SER A 551 -16.36 -5.31 4.44
CA SER A 551 -15.53 -6.05 5.41
C SER A 551 -14.43 -6.85 4.71
N GLU A 552 -13.20 -6.76 5.22
CA GLU A 552 -12.03 -7.48 4.73
C GLU A 552 -11.81 -8.79 5.50
N SER A 553 -11.45 -9.82 4.75
CA SER A 553 -10.87 -11.08 5.22
C SER A 553 -9.52 -11.31 4.55
N LEU A 554 -8.82 -12.40 4.89
CA LEU A 554 -7.52 -12.72 4.28
C LEU A 554 -7.62 -12.96 2.76
N GLU A 555 -8.74 -13.51 2.28
CA GLU A 555 -8.89 -13.98 0.89
C GLU A 555 -9.78 -13.08 0.03
N SER A 556 -10.68 -12.31 0.66
CA SER A 556 -11.65 -11.48 -0.06
C SER A 556 -12.12 -10.27 0.73
N ILE A 557 -12.68 -9.29 0.02
CA ILE A 557 -13.47 -8.20 0.59
C ILE A 557 -14.95 -8.51 0.32
N SER A 558 -15.74 -8.59 1.38
CA SER A 558 -17.20 -8.77 1.31
C SER A 558 -17.91 -7.42 1.35
N VAL A 559 -18.94 -7.27 0.53
CA VAL A 559 -19.79 -6.08 0.47
C VAL A 559 -21.24 -6.49 0.60
N ARG A 560 -21.92 -5.98 1.62
CA ARG A 560 -23.34 -6.22 1.89
C ARG A 560 -24.14 -4.94 1.73
N PHE A 561 -25.26 -5.06 1.02
CA PHE A 561 -26.14 -3.94 0.67
C PHE A 561 -27.46 -4.09 1.43
N PHE A 562 -27.88 -3.04 2.14
CA PHE A 562 -29.11 -3.06 2.94
C PHE A 562 -29.99 -1.85 2.63
N ARG A 563 -31.29 -2.10 2.63
CA ARG A 563 -32.35 -1.09 2.68
C ARG A 563 -33.03 -1.12 4.02
N VAL A 564 -33.19 0.04 4.65
CA VAL A 564 -33.64 0.20 6.04
C VAL A 564 -35.04 0.81 6.11
N ALA A 565 -35.51 1.48 5.06
CA ALA A 565 -36.87 2.00 4.98
C ALA A 565 -37.59 1.52 3.70
N GLU A 566 -38.89 1.19 3.83
CA GLU A 566 -39.78 0.90 2.69
C GLU A 566 -40.18 2.14 1.89
N ARG A 567 -40.02 3.33 2.47
CA ARG A 567 -40.47 4.57 1.83
C ARG A 567 -39.81 4.74 0.46
N ASN A 568 -40.59 5.20 -0.53
CA ASN A 568 -40.19 5.72 -1.84
C ASN A 568 -39.24 6.95 -1.72
N ARG A 569 -38.17 6.87 -0.93
CA ARG A 569 -37.11 7.89 -0.90
C ARG A 569 -36.20 7.77 -2.12
N HIS A 570 -36.18 6.60 -2.75
CA HIS A 570 -35.34 6.25 -3.88
C HIS A 570 -36.20 6.08 -5.12
N ASN A 571 -35.85 6.79 -6.20
CA ASN A 571 -36.57 6.71 -7.48
C ASN A 571 -36.28 5.40 -8.26
N ILE A 572 -35.38 4.55 -7.74
CA ILE A 572 -34.81 3.37 -8.40
C ILE A 572 -35.09 2.11 -7.57
N ARG A 573 -35.37 0.98 -8.25
CA ARG A 573 -35.62 -0.30 -7.57
C ARG A 573 -34.37 -0.75 -6.82
N PHE A 574 -34.55 -1.47 -5.70
CA PHE A 574 -33.42 -1.94 -4.88
C PHE A 574 -32.39 -2.72 -5.71
N ALA A 575 -32.84 -3.66 -6.55
CA ALA A 575 -31.96 -4.43 -7.43
C ALA A 575 -31.17 -3.54 -8.41
N GLU A 576 -31.82 -2.57 -9.03
CA GLU A 576 -31.17 -1.62 -9.95
C GLU A 576 -30.11 -0.77 -9.24
N SER A 577 -30.41 -0.25 -8.04
CA SER A 577 -29.43 0.48 -7.22
C SER A 577 -28.22 -0.40 -6.91
N CYS A 578 -28.43 -1.67 -6.54
CA CYS A 578 -27.35 -2.58 -6.24
C CYS A 578 -26.47 -2.87 -7.48
N ILE A 579 -27.03 -2.96 -8.70
CA ILE A 579 -26.27 -3.11 -9.95
C ILE A 579 -25.41 -1.87 -10.23
N LEU A 580 -25.96 -0.67 -10.03
CA LEU A 580 -25.22 0.58 -10.22
C LEU A 580 -24.05 0.68 -9.25
N LEU A 581 -24.31 0.43 -7.95
CA LEU A 581 -23.29 0.44 -6.91
C LEU A 581 -22.20 -0.61 -7.15
N GLN A 582 -22.55 -1.78 -7.70
CA GLN A 582 -21.56 -2.78 -8.10
C GLN A 582 -20.62 -2.22 -9.18
N ARG A 583 -21.16 -1.57 -10.23
CA ARG A 583 -20.35 -0.97 -11.29
C ARG A 583 -19.44 0.12 -10.75
N GLU A 584 -19.94 0.91 -9.80
CA GLU A 584 -19.13 1.91 -9.11
C GLU A 584 -18.00 1.28 -8.31
N LEU A 585 -18.27 0.25 -7.51
CA LEU A 585 -17.25 -0.49 -6.76
C LEU A 585 -16.18 -1.05 -7.69
N VAL A 586 -16.54 -1.60 -8.84
CA VAL A 586 -15.57 -2.05 -9.85
C VAL A 586 -14.69 -0.90 -10.34
N SER A 587 -15.27 0.28 -10.59
CA SER A 587 -14.50 1.46 -10.96
C SER A 587 -13.56 1.91 -9.85
N MET A 588 -14.02 1.90 -8.59
CA MET A 588 -13.20 2.28 -7.44
C MET A 588 -12.04 1.30 -7.22
N CYS A 589 -12.29 0.00 -7.31
CA CYS A 589 -11.22 -1.01 -7.23
C CYS A 589 -10.18 -0.87 -8.34
N LYS A 590 -10.57 -0.42 -9.54
CA LYS A 590 -9.63 -0.14 -10.62
C LYS A 590 -8.73 1.06 -10.30
N ASN A 591 -9.27 2.12 -9.70
CA ASN A 591 -8.47 3.27 -9.28
C ASN A 591 -7.46 2.88 -8.18
N VAL A 592 -7.90 2.11 -7.18
CA VAL A 592 -7.00 1.62 -6.11
C VAL A 592 -5.92 0.70 -6.67
N ARG A 593 -6.23 -0.09 -7.70
CA ARG A 593 -5.28 -0.99 -8.37
C ARG A 593 -4.10 -0.24 -9.00
N ASP A 594 -4.24 1.03 -9.39
CA ASP A 594 -3.13 1.77 -9.99
C ASP A 594 -1.93 1.92 -9.03
N TRP A 595 -2.16 1.77 -7.72
CA TRP A 595 -1.12 1.69 -6.69
C TRP A 595 -0.48 0.29 -6.54
N MET A 596 -1.05 -0.74 -7.16
CA MET A 596 -0.69 -2.16 -6.96
C MET A 596 -0.56 -2.89 -8.31
N PRO A 597 0.61 -2.81 -8.95
CA PRO A 597 0.77 -3.18 -10.36
C PRO A 597 0.53 -4.66 -10.65
N CYS A 598 0.84 -5.60 -9.73
CA CYS A 598 0.68 -7.03 -9.99
C CYS A 598 -0.73 -7.59 -9.73
N VAL A 599 -1.63 -6.79 -9.17
CA VAL A 599 -2.93 -7.27 -8.69
C VAL A 599 -3.96 -7.19 -9.81
N THR A 600 -4.73 -8.26 -10.02
CA THR A 600 -5.95 -8.22 -10.85
C THR A 600 -7.15 -8.47 -9.96
N VAL A 601 -8.13 -7.57 -10.04
CA VAL A 601 -9.36 -7.62 -9.24
C VAL A 601 -10.41 -8.41 -10.01
N ASN A 602 -10.88 -9.49 -9.39
CA ASN A 602 -12.02 -10.27 -9.83
C ASN A 602 -13.15 -10.08 -8.81
N TRP A 603 -14.39 -10.28 -9.23
CA TRP A 603 -15.51 -10.25 -8.30
C TRP A 603 -16.51 -11.30 -8.71
N HIS A 604 -17.17 -11.87 -7.72
CA HIS A 604 -18.24 -12.82 -7.90
C HIS A 604 -19.28 -12.66 -6.81
N PHE A 605 -20.44 -13.22 -7.06
CA PHE A 605 -21.54 -13.23 -6.11
C PHE A 605 -21.59 -14.61 -5.46
N HIS A 606 -21.79 -14.64 -4.15
CA HIS A 606 -22.14 -15.87 -3.46
C HIS A 606 -23.54 -15.71 -2.88
N ALA A 607 -24.49 -16.49 -3.40
CA ALA A 607 -25.81 -16.60 -2.79
C ALA A 607 -25.78 -17.71 -1.74
N HIS A 608 -25.59 -17.37 -0.48
CA HIS A 608 -26.02 -18.26 0.61
C HIS A 608 -27.49 -17.99 0.88
N VAL A 609 -28.37 -18.84 0.35
CA VAL A 609 -29.80 -18.79 0.69
C VAL A 609 -29.96 -19.37 2.09
N HIS A 610 -29.84 -18.55 3.12
CA HIS A 610 -30.47 -18.88 4.39
C HIS A 610 -31.96 -18.67 4.22
N LYS A 611 -32.72 -19.78 4.10
CA LYS A 611 -34.15 -19.78 4.40
C LYS A 611 -34.29 -19.32 5.84
N VAL A 612 -34.52 -18.03 6.07
CA VAL A 612 -35.22 -17.60 7.27
C VAL A 612 -36.64 -18.09 7.08
N LEU A 613 -36.93 -19.28 7.61
CA LEU A 613 -38.31 -19.70 7.79
C LEU A 613 -38.98 -18.61 8.65
N PRO A 614 -40.08 -17.99 8.18
CA PRO A 614 -40.86 -17.14 9.07
C PRO A 614 -41.28 -18.04 10.24
N GLY A 615 -40.97 -17.58 11.46
CA GLY A 615 -41.42 -18.24 12.68
C GLY A 615 -42.91 -18.48 12.58
N THR A 616 -43.29 -19.75 12.55
CA THR A 616 -44.68 -20.16 12.78
C THR A 616 -45.03 -19.75 14.21
N SER A 617 -46.15 -19.03 14.30
CA SER A 617 -46.93 -18.66 15.49
C SER A 617 -46.76 -19.55 16.71
#